data_AF-A0A7Y6Y7N2-F1
#
_entry.id   AF-A0A7Y6Y7N2-F1
#
_cell.length_a   1.000
_cell.length_b   1.000
_cell.length_c   1.000
_cell.angle_alpha   90.00
_cell.angle_beta   90.00
_cell.angle_gamma   90.00
#
_symmetry.space_group_name_H-M   'P 1'
#
loop_
_entity.id
_entity.type
_entity.pdbx_description
1 polymer ?
#
loop_
_entity_poly.entity_id
_entity_poly.type
_entity_poly.pdbx_seq_one_letter_code
_entity_poly.pdbx_strand_id
1 'polypeptide(L)'
;MIGITISVVLLIIIFFLEKENDKYYSSLEVRDLLIPATSFIKAVLLDLENRFPSQKPYSFELKYYHNQSVMGRYYFNNNTMEIYLTKSTKLIELTDTIAHEYCHHLQNHSRKQVIKSALKLYESEYDHHPWEVEARKFASRISLKILKKIIKC
;
A
#
# COMPACT_ATOMS: atom_id res chain seq x y z
N MET A 1 6.67 14.69 -42.16
CA MET A 1 7.80 14.54 -41.22
C MET A 1 7.74 15.51 -40.05
N ILE A 2 7.53 16.82 -40.25
CA ILE A 2 7.49 17.84 -39.16
C ILE A 2 6.44 17.52 -38.08
N GLY A 3 5.22 17.13 -38.47
CA GLY A 3 4.18 16.74 -37.51
C GLY A 3 4.56 15.54 -36.63
N ILE A 4 5.24 14.54 -37.21
CA ILE A 4 5.72 13.36 -36.47
C ILE A 4 6.81 13.76 -35.47
N THR A 5 7.75 14.61 -35.88
CA THR A 5 8.80 15.12 -34.97
C THR A 5 8.21 15.94 -33.82
N ILE A 6 7.19 16.78 -34.06
CA ILE A 6 6.53 17.55 -32.99
C ILE A 6 5.83 16.59 -32.02
N SER A 7 5.10 15.59 -32.52
CA SER A 7 4.43 14.59 -31.67
C SER A 7 5.41 13.81 -30.81
N VAL A 8 6.55 13.38 -31.36
CA VAL A 8 7.58 12.65 -30.60
C VAL A 8 8.18 13.54 -29.49
N VAL A 9 8.49 14.80 -29.79
CA VAL A 9 9.00 15.75 -28.79
C VAL A 9 7.98 15.98 -27.67
N LEU A 10 6.69 16.14 -28.00
CA LEU A 10 5.64 16.28 -27.00
C LEU A 10 5.52 15.05 -26.08
N LEU A 11 5.59 13.83 -26.64
CA LEU A 11 5.57 12.60 -25.86
C LEU A 11 6.76 12.50 -24.90
N ILE A 12 7.95 12.93 -25.35
CA ILE A 12 9.15 12.96 -24.50
C ILE A 12 8.95 13.95 -23.34
N ILE A 13 8.42 15.14 -23.60
CA ILE A 13 8.14 16.14 -22.55
C ILE A 13 7.13 15.59 -21.54
N ILE A 14 6.02 15.00 -22.01
CA ILE A 14 5.00 14.38 -21.14
C ILE A 14 5.64 13.30 -20.26
N PHE A 15 6.46 12.43 -20.84
CA PHE A 15 7.16 11.37 -20.10
C PHE A 15 8.04 11.94 -18.98
N PHE A 16 8.81 13.01 -19.24
CA PHE A 16 9.64 13.64 -18.20
C PHE A 16 8.80 14.31 -17.11
N LEU A 17 7.70 14.96 -17.47
CA LEU A 17 6.77 15.55 -16.50
C LEU A 17 6.13 14.48 -15.60
N GLU A 18 5.75 13.33 -16.16
CA GLU A 18 5.23 12.20 -15.38
C GLU A 18 6.28 11.66 -14.40
N LYS A 19 7.53 11.55 -14.83
CA LYS A 19 8.63 11.06 -13.98
C LYS A 19 8.93 12.01 -12.82
N GLU A 20 8.95 13.31 -13.04
CA GLU A 20 9.14 14.30 -11.97
C GLU A 20 7.94 14.29 -11.00
N ASN A 21 6.73 14.11 -11.53
CA ASN A 21 5.54 13.96 -10.71
C ASN A 21 5.60 12.71 -9.81
N ASP A 22 6.05 11.57 -10.33
CA ASP A 22 6.26 10.34 -9.55
C ASP A 22 7.30 10.53 -8.44
N LYS A 23 8.39 11.23 -8.76
CA LYS A 23 9.44 11.58 -7.81
C LYS A 23 8.91 12.48 -6.69
N TYR A 24 8.08 13.47 -7.02
CA TYR A 24 7.41 14.32 -6.03
C TYR A 24 6.61 13.47 -5.03
N TYR A 25 5.67 12.64 -5.49
CA TYR A 25 4.88 11.79 -4.60
C TYR A 25 5.72 10.80 -3.79
N SER A 26 6.79 10.28 -4.38
CA SER A 26 7.70 9.36 -3.71
C SER A 26 8.57 10.03 -2.64
N SER A 27 8.65 11.36 -2.63
CA SER A 27 9.39 12.14 -1.64
C SER A 27 8.55 12.62 -0.45
N LEU A 28 7.22 12.57 -0.56
CA LEU A 28 6.32 13.03 0.49
C LEU A 28 6.41 12.13 1.73
N GLU A 29 6.42 12.75 2.90
CA GLU A 29 6.45 12.10 4.20
C GLU A 29 5.18 12.38 5.01
N VAL A 30 4.97 11.62 6.09
CA VAL A 30 3.84 11.81 7.01
C VAL A 30 3.79 13.25 7.55
N ARG A 31 4.93 13.88 7.79
CA ARG A 31 5.00 15.29 8.24
C ARG A 31 4.44 16.29 7.24
N ASP A 32 4.37 15.92 5.97
CA ASP A 32 3.88 16.80 4.88
C ASP A 32 2.35 16.72 4.74
N LEU A 33 1.68 15.82 5.47
CA LEU A 33 0.22 15.73 5.48
C LEU A 33 -0.40 16.96 6.16
N LEU A 34 -1.37 17.56 5.46
CA LEU A 34 -2.22 18.62 6.02
C LEU A 34 -3.33 18.06 6.94
N ILE A 35 -3.54 16.74 6.91
CA ILE A 35 -4.54 16.02 7.70
C ILE A 35 -3.85 15.07 8.68
N PRO A 36 -4.54 14.63 9.75
CA PRO A 36 -4.01 13.58 10.62
C PRO A 36 -3.67 12.31 9.83
N ALA A 37 -2.58 11.63 10.20
CA ALA A 37 -2.18 10.37 9.58
C ALA A 37 -3.30 9.30 9.62
N THR A 38 -4.10 9.29 10.68
CA THR A 38 -5.29 8.43 10.80
C THR A 38 -6.31 8.68 9.69
N SER A 39 -6.54 9.95 9.31
CA SER A 39 -7.45 10.31 8.23
C SER A 39 -6.90 9.88 6.87
N PHE A 40 -5.58 10.04 6.66
CA PHE A 40 -4.90 9.53 5.46
C PHE A 40 -5.04 8.02 5.33
N ILE A 41 -4.74 7.26 6.39
CA ILE A 41 -4.86 5.80 6.41
C ILE A 41 -6.30 5.36 6.09
N LYS A 42 -7.30 6.02 6.71
CA LYS A 42 -8.72 5.74 6.42
C LYS A 42 -9.07 6.00 4.95
N ALA A 43 -8.52 7.06 4.34
CA ALA A 43 -8.74 7.34 2.93
C ALA A 43 -8.12 6.25 2.02
N VAL A 44 -6.92 5.76 2.35
CA VAL A 44 -6.28 4.64 1.65
C VAL A 44 -7.13 3.37 1.76
N LEU A 45 -7.53 3.02 2.97
CA LEU A 45 -8.38 1.86 3.26
C LEU A 45 -9.73 1.94 2.52
N LEU A 46 -10.37 3.10 2.53
CA LEU A 46 -11.62 3.32 1.80
C LEU A 46 -11.43 3.14 0.28
N ASP A 47 -10.32 3.62 -0.30
CA ASP A 47 -10.05 3.38 -1.72
C ASP A 47 -9.81 1.89 -2.02
N LEU A 48 -9.15 1.17 -1.12
CA LEU A 48 -8.93 -0.27 -1.24
C LEU A 48 -10.24 -1.05 -1.16
N GLU A 49 -11.10 -0.75 -0.18
CA GLU A 49 -12.42 -1.38 -0.03
C GLU A 49 -13.31 -1.19 -1.24
N ASN A 50 -13.31 0.01 -1.82
CA ASN A 50 -14.08 0.31 -3.03
C ASN A 50 -13.59 -0.49 -4.25
N ARG A 51 -12.29 -0.80 -4.32
CA ARG A 51 -11.71 -1.58 -5.43
C ARG A 51 -11.79 -3.09 -5.21
N PHE A 52 -11.63 -3.52 -3.96
CA PHE A 52 -11.47 -4.92 -3.55
C PHE A 52 -12.36 -5.20 -2.34
N PRO A 53 -13.69 -5.23 -2.52
CA PRO A 53 -14.62 -5.30 -1.42
C PRO A 53 -14.47 -6.59 -0.62
N SER A 54 -14.63 -6.47 0.70
CA SER A 54 -14.61 -7.59 1.64
C SER A 54 -15.86 -7.61 2.50
N GLN A 55 -16.39 -8.80 2.77
CA GLN A 55 -17.62 -8.96 3.57
C GLN A 55 -17.37 -9.01 5.07
N LYS A 56 -16.15 -9.33 5.52
CA LYS A 56 -15.85 -9.38 6.96
C LYS A 56 -15.16 -8.09 7.41
N PRO A 57 -15.44 -7.64 8.64
CA PRO A 57 -14.78 -6.47 9.19
C PRO A 57 -13.31 -6.76 9.53
N TYR A 58 -12.54 -5.69 9.61
CA TYR A 58 -11.20 -5.65 10.17
C TYR A 58 -11.09 -4.48 11.14
N SER A 59 -10.06 -4.49 11.97
CA SER A 59 -9.65 -3.35 12.79
C SER A 59 -8.27 -2.87 12.35
N PHE A 60 -7.91 -1.62 12.65
CA PHE A 60 -6.53 -1.16 12.49
C PHE A 60 -6.07 -0.34 13.69
N GLU A 61 -4.79 -0.48 14.02
CA GLU A 61 -4.12 0.23 15.11
C GLU A 61 -2.89 0.97 14.58
N LEU A 62 -2.64 2.17 15.11
CA LEU A 62 -1.46 2.96 14.78
C LEU A 62 -0.45 2.91 15.93
N LYS A 63 0.82 2.70 15.57
CA LYS A 63 1.95 2.76 16.49
C LYS A 63 2.94 3.82 15.99
N TYR A 64 3.17 4.86 16.80
CA TYR A 64 4.00 6.03 16.42
C TYR A 64 5.49 5.86 16.75
N TYR A 65 6.06 4.71 16.40
CA TYR A 65 7.47 4.41 16.59
C TYR A 65 7.95 3.44 15.51
N HIS A 66 9.26 3.43 15.25
CA HIS A 66 9.85 2.40 14.40
C HIS A 66 9.93 1.09 15.19
N ASN A 67 9.28 0.05 14.68
CA ASN A 67 9.71 -1.30 14.96
C ASN A 67 10.92 -1.61 14.05
N GLN A 68 11.97 -2.24 14.58
CA GLN A 68 13.21 -2.47 13.83
C GLN A 68 13.05 -3.50 12.69
N SER A 69 11.98 -4.30 12.69
CA SER A 69 11.80 -5.40 11.74
C SER A 69 10.72 -5.20 10.67
N VAL A 70 9.65 -4.45 10.94
CA VAL A 70 8.49 -4.31 10.02
C VAL A 70 7.78 -2.96 10.14
N MET A 71 7.16 -2.49 9.05
CA MET A 71 6.32 -1.28 9.01
C MET A 71 4.82 -1.57 9.18
N GLY A 72 4.41 -2.82 9.02
CA GLY A 72 3.04 -3.28 9.20
C GLY A 72 3.00 -4.72 9.70
N ARG A 73 1.87 -5.12 10.26
CA ARG A 73 1.58 -6.52 10.56
C ARG A 73 0.08 -6.81 10.55
N TYR A 74 -0.31 -7.85 9.85
CA TYR A 74 -1.65 -8.40 9.90
C TYR A 74 -1.76 -9.56 10.89
N TYR A 75 -2.71 -9.48 11.81
CA TYR A 75 -3.02 -10.52 12.77
C TYR A 75 -4.22 -11.35 12.27
N PHE A 76 -3.92 -12.52 11.67
CA PHE A 76 -4.91 -13.42 11.09
C PHE A 76 -5.94 -13.98 12.10
N ASN A 77 -5.63 -13.98 13.40
CA ASN A 77 -6.49 -14.49 14.45
C ASN A 77 -7.64 -13.53 14.82
N ASN A 78 -7.43 -12.21 14.74
CA ASN A 78 -8.40 -11.19 15.16
C ASN A 78 -8.75 -10.19 14.04
N ASN A 79 -8.18 -10.34 12.85
CA ASN A 79 -8.35 -9.45 11.70
C ASN A 79 -7.90 -8.01 11.97
N THR A 80 -6.82 -7.82 12.72
CA THR A 80 -6.27 -6.49 13.02
C THR A 80 -5.04 -6.20 12.17
N MET A 81 -5.01 -5.01 11.56
CA MET A 81 -3.84 -4.40 10.93
C MET A 81 -3.13 -3.49 11.93
N GLU A 82 -1.90 -3.82 12.31
CA GLU A 82 -1.02 -2.86 12.99
C GLU A 82 -0.17 -2.12 11.96
N ILE A 83 -0.15 -0.79 12.05
CA ILE A 83 0.61 0.08 11.17
C ILE A 83 1.58 0.90 12.01
N TYR A 84 2.87 0.77 11.71
CA TYR A 84 3.95 1.50 12.37
C TYR A 84 4.36 2.69 11.50
N LEU A 85 4.41 3.88 12.09
CA LEU A 85 4.82 5.07 11.37
C LEU A 85 5.50 6.10 12.26
N THR A 86 6.30 6.93 11.63
CA THR A 86 6.93 8.11 12.20
C THR A 86 6.67 9.31 11.30
N LYS A 87 6.99 10.52 11.78
CA LYS A 87 6.84 11.75 10.97
C LYS A 87 7.66 11.71 9.68
N SER A 88 8.77 10.98 9.66
CA SER A 88 9.65 10.82 8.50
C SER A 88 9.31 9.60 7.63
N THR A 89 8.26 8.85 7.95
CA THR A 89 7.82 7.75 7.11
C THR A 89 7.32 8.29 5.78
N LYS A 90 7.79 7.74 4.66
CA LYS A 90 7.30 8.19 3.35
C LYS A 90 5.87 7.75 3.12
N LEU A 91 5.06 8.62 2.53
CA LEU A 91 3.66 8.32 2.25
C LEU A 91 3.49 7.16 1.27
N ILE A 92 4.43 7.00 0.32
CA ILE A 92 4.40 5.85 -0.60
C ILE A 92 4.66 4.53 0.13
N GLU A 93 5.62 4.50 1.06
CA GLU A 93 5.94 3.32 1.88
C GLU A 93 4.79 2.99 2.85
N LEU A 94 4.17 4.02 3.43
CA LEU A 94 2.97 3.87 4.26
C LEU A 94 1.78 3.32 3.45
N THR A 95 1.53 3.87 2.26
CA THR A 95 0.46 3.40 1.37
C THR A 95 0.68 1.94 0.96
N ASP A 96 1.94 1.59 0.66
CA ASP A 96 2.33 0.23 0.30
C ASP A 96 2.10 -0.76 1.44
N THR A 97 2.51 -0.38 2.65
CA THR A 97 2.27 -1.15 3.87
C THR A 97 0.77 -1.39 4.09
N ILE A 98 -0.06 -0.34 4.00
CA ILE A 98 -1.53 -0.49 4.17
C ILE A 98 -2.11 -1.44 3.12
N ALA A 99 -1.70 -1.29 1.85
CA ALA A 99 -2.15 -2.17 0.78
C ALA A 99 -1.71 -3.63 0.99
N HIS A 100 -0.49 -3.83 1.48
CA HIS A 100 0.04 -5.14 1.82
C HIS A 100 -0.78 -5.82 2.92
N GLU A 101 -1.00 -5.15 4.05
CA GLU A 101 -1.78 -5.70 5.15
C GLU A 101 -3.25 -5.91 4.78
N TYR A 102 -3.81 -5.04 3.93
CA TYR A 102 -5.15 -5.24 3.38
C TYR A 102 -5.22 -6.48 2.47
N CYS A 103 -4.16 -6.79 1.73
CA CYS A 103 -4.10 -8.04 0.96
C CYS A 103 -4.16 -9.26 1.88
N HIS A 104 -3.45 -9.24 3.02
CA HIS A 104 -3.56 -10.30 4.03
C HIS A 104 -4.97 -10.42 4.60
N HIS A 105 -5.67 -9.30 4.78
CA HIS A 105 -7.08 -9.32 5.14
C HIS A 105 -7.95 -10.05 4.10
N LEU A 106 -7.77 -9.75 2.80
CA LEU A 106 -8.46 -10.47 1.72
C LEU A 106 -8.10 -11.95 1.69
N GLN A 107 -6.83 -12.31 1.89
CA GLN A 107 -6.37 -13.70 1.94
C GLN A 107 -6.98 -14.47 3.11
N ASN A 108 -7.14 -13.83 4.28
CA ASN A 108 -7.80 -14.42 5.45
C ASN A 108 -9.31 -14.66 5.25
N HIS A 109 -9.86 -14.25 4.10
CA HIS A 109 -11.23 -14.53 3.69
C HIS A 109 -11.33 -15.67 2.69
N SER A 110 -10.20 -16.29 2.32
CA SER A 110 -10.17 -17.52 1.54
C SER A 110 -10.82 -18.69 2.28
N ARG A 111 -10.97 -19.83 1.59
CA ARG A 111 -11.49 -21.06 2.20
C ARG A 111 -10.64 -21.47 3.42
N LYS A 112 -11.28 -21.89 4.51
CA LYS A 112 -10.65 -22.25 5.80
C LYS A 112 -9.47 -23.22 5.67
N GLN A 113 -9.54 -24.18 4.75
CA GLN A 113 -8.47 -25.15 4.49
C GLN A 113 -7.23 -24.50 3.86
N VAL A 114 -7.42 -23.51 2.98
CA VAL A 114 -6.32 -22.74 2.36
C VAL A 114 -5.61 -21.91 3.43
N ILE A 115 -6.38 -21.25 4.30
CA ILE A 115 -5.83 -20.45 5.41
C ILE A 115 -5.01 -21.32 6.36
N LYS A 116 -5.57 -22.46 6.81
CA LYS A 116 -4.86 -23.35 7.76
C LYS A 116 -3.54 -23.88 7.18
N SER A 117 -3.51 -24.17 5.88
CA SER A 117 -2.31 -24.68 5.20
C SER A 117 -1.26 -23.58 5.03
N ALA A 118 -1.68 -22.37 4.63
CA ALA A 118 -0.81 -21.21 4.50
C ALA A 118 -0.19 -20.80 5.85
N LEU A 119 -1.01 -20.64 6.90
CA LEU A 119 -0.54 -20.21 8.22
C LEU A 119 0.46 -21.18 8.85
N LYS A 120 0.42 -22.48 8.52
CA LYS A 120 1.37 -23.47 9.04
C LYS A 120 2.81 -23.22 8.55
N LEU A 121 2.98 -22.62 7.39
CA LEU A 121 4.27 -22.36 6.74
C LEU A 121 4.71 -20.91 6.85
N TYR A 122 3.81 -20.04 7.30
CA TYR A 122 3.96 -18.58 7.24
C TYR A 122 5.15 -18.05 8.02
N GLU A 123 5.38 -18.58 9.23
CA GLU A 123 6.49 -18.13 10.07
C GLU A 123 7.83 -18.78 9.68
N SER A 124 7.81 -19.99 9.12
CA SER A 124 9.04 -20.72 8.74
C SER A 124 9.62 -20.28 7.40
N GLU A 125 8.81 -19.69 6.51
CA GLU A 125 9.20 -19.31 5.14
C GLU A 125 8.79 -17.89 4.76
N TYR A 126 8.72 -16.98 5.75
CA TYR A 126 8.14 -15.64 5.62
C TYR A 126 8.50 -14.91 4.30
N ASP A 127 9.79 -14.79 3.97
CA ASP A 127 10.24 -14.04 2.78
C ASP A 127 9.76 -14.62 1.44
N HIS A 128 9.58 -15.94 1.37
CA HIS A 128 9.21 -16.67 0.16
C HIS A 128 7.78 -17.21 0.20
N HIS A 129 7.05 -16.95 1.29
CA HIS A 129 5.72 -17.46 1.46
C HIS A 129 4.80 -16.92 0.34
N PRO A 130 3.99 -17.76 -0.33
CA PRO A 130 3.19 -17.33 -1.48
C PRO A 130 2.30 -16.12 -1.20
N TRP A 131 1.76 -16.03 0.01
CA TRP A 131 0.91 -14.89 0.41
C TRP A 131 1.68 -13.59 0.60
N GLU A 132 2.93 -13.65 1.06
CA GLU A 132 3.82 -12.50 1.20
C GLU A 132 4.25 -12.00 -0.17
N VAL A 133 4.59 -12.91 -1.08
CA VAL A 133 4.89 -12.59 -2.49
C VAL A 133 3.67 -11.96 -3.19
N GLU A 134 2.47 -12.49 -2.97
CA GLU A 134 1.23 -11.92 -3.49
C GLU A 134 0.98 -10.53 -2.92
N ALA A 135 1.07 -10.35 -1.60
CA ALA A 135 0.82 -9.07 -0.93
C ALA A 135 1.77 -7.97 -1.40
N ARG A 136 3.07 -8.28 -1.56
CA ARG A 136 4.06 -7.36 -2.14
C ARG A 136 3.72 -6.97 -3.58
N LYS A 137 3.35 -7.93 -4.43
CA LYS A 137 2.93 -7.67 -5.82
C LYS A 137 1.63 -6.87 -5.89
N PHE A 138 0.70 -7.14 -4.98
CA PHE A 138 -0.57 -6.42 -4.87
C PHE A 138 -0.32 -4.95 -4.55
N ALA A 139 0.45 -4.67 -3.49
CA ALA A 139 0.80 -3.33 -3.05
C ALA A 139 1.56 -2.55 -4.14
N SER A 140 2.65 -3.11 -4.67
CA SER A 140 3.50 -2.44 -5.66
C SER A 140 2.75 -1.97 -6.91
N ARG A 141 1.64 -2.64 -7.27
CA ARG A 141 0.81 -2.30 -8.43
C ARG A 141 -0.12 -1.12 -8.20
N ILE A 142 -0.51 -0.84 -6.96
CA ILE A 142 -1.59 0.10 -6.63
C ILE A 142 -1.14 1.30 -5.79
N SER A 143 -0.10 1.18 -4.97
CA SER A 143 0.27 2.19 -3.96
C SER A 143 0.42 3.60 -4.54
N LEU A 144 1.19 3.77 -5.62
CA LEU A 144 1.38 5.09 -6.23
C LEU A 144 0.09 5.65 -6.84
N LYS A 145 -0.79 4.79 -7.38
CA LYS A 145 -2.07 5.22 -7.96
C LYS A 145 -3.02 5.73 -6.87
N ILE A 146 -3.07 5.04 -5.74
CA ILE A 146 -3.88 5.42 -4.58
C ILE A 146 -3.35 6.72 -3.99
N LEU A 147 -2.03 6.81 -3.74
CA LEU A 147 -1.39 8.01 -3.19
C LEU A 147 -1.68 9.25 -4.04
N LYS A 148 -1.49 9.15 -5.37
CA LYS A 148 -1.81 10.22 -6.33
C LYS A 148 -3.28 10.64 -6.26
N LYS A 149 -4.21 9.68 -6.11
CA LYS A 149 -5.63 9.98 -6.01
C LYS A 149 -5.95 10.75 -4.73
N ILE A 150 -5.42 10.32 -3.60
CA ILE A 150 -5.72 10.90 -2.28
C ILE A 150 -5.11 12.29 -2.11
N ILE A 151 -3.86 12.49 -2.52
CA ILE A 151 -3.15 13.78 -2.33
C ILE A 151 -3.61 14.85 -3.34
N LYS A 152 -4.22 14.47 -4.46
CA LYS A 152 -4.79 15.44 -5.43
C LYS A 152 -6.16 15.99 -5.02
N CYS A 153 -6.82 15.37 -4.04
CA CYS A 153 -8.10 15.81 -3.50
C CYS A 153 -7.90 16.77 -2.33
#